data_AF-A0A9P5J1F5-F1
#
_entry.id   AF-A0A9P5J1F5-F1
#
_cell.length_a   1.000
_cell.length_b   1.000
_cell.length_c   1.000
_cell.angle_alpha   90.00
_cell.angle_beta   90.00
_cell.angle_gamma   90.00
#
_symmetry.space_group_name_H-M   'P 1'
#
loop_
_entity.id
_entity.type
_entity.pdbx_description
1 polymer ?
#
loop_
_entity_poly.entity_id
_entity_poly.type
_entity_poly.pdbx_seq_one_letter_code
_entity_poly.pdbx_strand_id
1 'polypeptide(L)'
;MMFAKSTSTFLIFLTTLFATFSPAFAKVVGITAPPTVSPGQTFPVTVETSSYIQNIYDYYMVFGIAPQTFNDSGLHTLLGLGYDLVANNEYNTAHGSFNVSITIPSDYNITTQGSAVNLRASVFSTVGASQEIWVTYWATNVTVV
;
A
#
# COMPACT_ATOMS: atom_id res chain seq x y z
N MET A 1 -16.19 -1.22 -70.33
CA MET A 1 -15.78 -2.50 -69.71
C MET A 1 -14.41 -2.25 -69.11
N MET A 2 -14.23 -1.93 -67.81
CA MET A 2 -14.45 -2.78 -66.61
C MET A 2 -13.70 -4.12 -66.80
N PHE A 3 -12.63 -4.47 -66.08
CA PHE A 3 -12.46 -4.47 -64.62
C PHE A 3 -10.99 -4.33 -64.18
N ALA A 4 -10.76 -3.56 -63.11
CA ALA A 4 -9.60 -3.66 -62.25
C ALA A 4 -9.69 -4.93 -61.38
N LYS A 5 -8.62 -5.71 -61.25
CA LYS A 5 -8.49 -6.75 -60.22
C LYS A 5 -7.04 -6.89 -59.74
N SER A 6 -6.93 -7.05 -58.42
CA SER A 6 -5.76 -7.55 -57.68
C SER A 6 -4.77 -6.52 -57.11
N THR A 7 -5.28 -5.47 -56.47
CA THR A 7 -4.65 -4.86 -55.28
C THR A 7 -5.30 -5.42 -54.01
N SER A 8 -5.19 -6.73 -53.78
CA SER A 8 -5.72 -7.39 -52.56
C SER A 8 -4.64 -8.19 -51.85
N THR A 9 -3.45 -7.62 -51.69
CA THR A 9 -2.41 -8.18 -50.79
C THR A 9 -1.58 -7.08 -50.11
N PHE A 10 -2.17 -5.90 -49.92
CA PHE A 10 -1.63 -4.86 -49.03
C PHE A 10 -2.61 -4.60 -47.86
N LEU A 11 -3.37 -5.64 -47.51
CA LEU A 11 -4.32 -5.66 -46.40
C LEU A 11 -3.99 -6.83 -45.46
N ILE A 12 -2.69 -7.15 -45.32
CA ILE A 12 -2.18 -7.66 -44.04
C ILE A 12 -2.04 -6.41 -43.17
N PHE A 13 -3.22 -5.93 -42.80
CA PHE A 13 -3.49 -4.87 -41.87
C PHE A 13 -2.85 -5.32 -40.57
N LEU A 14 -1.63 -4.82 -40.33
CA LEU A 14 -1.16 -4.35 -39.04
C LEU A 14 -1.87 -5.11 -37.91
N THR A 15 -1.52 -6.39 -37.73
CA THR A 15 -2.03 -7.21 -36.62
C THR A 15 -1.57 -6.51 -35.36
N THR A 16 -2.48 -5.69 -34.89
CA THR A 16 -2.53 -4.94 -33.64
C THR A 16 -1.67 -5.61 -32.60
N LEU A 17 -0.43 -5.11 -32.50
CA LEU A 17 0.38 -5.19 -31.30
C LEU A 17 -0.31 -4.32 -30.24
N PHE A 18 -1.50 -4.71 -29.80
CA PHE A 18 -1.95 -4.37 -28.46
C PHE A 18 -1.09 -5.25 -27.55
N ALA A 19 0.15 -4.80 -27.32
CA ALA A 19 0.81 -5.11 -26.07
C ALA A 19 -0.12 -4.55 -25.00
N THR A 20 -1.03 -5.40 -24.51
CA THR A 20 -1.81 -5.13 -23.33
C THR A 20 -0.79 -4.95 -22.22
N PHE A 21 -0.39 -3.71 -21.98
CA PHE A 21 0.24 -3.30 -20.74
C PHE A 21 -0.78 -3.67 -19.67
N SER A 22 -0.64 -4.86 -19.09
CA SER A 22 -1.37 -5.19 -17.88
C SER A 22 -0.92 -4.13 -16.88
N PRO A 23 -1.83 -3.31 -16.33
CA PRO A 23 -1.45 -2.48 -15.19
C PRO A 23 -0.90 -3.44 -14.14
N ALA A 24 0.38 -3.30 -13.81
CA ALA A 24 0.94 -4.01 -12.68
C ALA A 24 0.32 -3.35 -11.44
N PHE A 25 -0.51 -4.09 -10.72
CA PHE A 25 -1.05 -3.61 -9.46
C PHE A 25 0.08 -3.61 -8.42
N ALA A 26 -0.02 -2.75 -7.42
CA ALA A 26 0.96 -2.68 -6.35
C ALA A 26 0.45 -3.36 -5.08
N LYS A 27 1.27 -4.22 -4.47
CA LYS A 27 1.06 -4.72 -3.11
C LYS A 27 2.08 -4.08 -2.16
N VAL A 28 1.67 -3.80 -0.94
CA VAL A 28 2.54 -3.40 0.17
C VAL A 28 3.43 -4.57 0.55
N VAL A 29 4.71 -4.28 0.70
CA VAL A 29 5.74 -5.25 1.10
C VAL A 29 6.51 -4.83 2.35
N GLY A 30 6.28 -3.62 2.84
CA GLY A 30 6.94 -3.13 4.04
C GLY A 30 6.47 -1.74 4.44
N ILE A 31 6.82 -1.37 5.67
CA ILE A 31 6.70 0.00 6.17
C ILE A 31 8.01 0.38 6.88
N THR A 32 8.41 1.63 6.73
CA THR A 32 9.51 2.23 7.50
C THR A 32 9.07 3.57 8.07
N ALA A 33 9.68 3.96 9.19
CA ALA A 33 9.38 5.20 9.88
C ALA A 33 10.68 5.80 10.43
N PRO A 34 10.69 7.11 10.74
CA PRO A 34 11.78 7.72 11.48
C PRO A 34 12.07 6.93 12.77
N PRO A 35 13.34 6.74 13.14
CA PRO A 35 13.71 5.97 14.33
C PRO A 35 13.24 6.65 15.62
N THR A 36 12.96 7.95 15.57
CA THR A 36 12.55 8.78 16.69
C THR A 36 11.37 9.66 16.29
N VAL A 37 10.35 9.71 17.15
CA VAL A 37 9.14 10.52 16.95
C VAL A 37 8.71 11.13 18.27
N SER A 38 7.99 12.24 18.23
CA SER A 38 7.47 12.89 19.43
C SER A 38 5.93 12.90 19.43
N PRO A 39 5.28 12.69 20.59
CA PRO A 39 3.84 12.81 20.73
C PRO A 39 3.33 14.17 20.24
N GLY A 40 2.19 14.18 19.56
CA GLY A 40 1.57 15.39 19.00
C GLY A 40 2.23 15.93 17.74
N GLN A 41 3.36 15.36 17.29
CA GLN A 41 3.98 15.71 16.01
C GLN A 41 3.60 14.69 14.94
N THR A 42 3.27 15.20 13.75
CA THR A 42 3.06 14.36 12.57
C THR A 42 4.39 13.97 11.96
N PHE A 43 4.56 12.68 11.64
CA PHE A 43 5.75 12.15 10.98
C PHE A 43 5.36 11.31 9.76
N PRO A 44 6.23 11.24 8.73
CA PRO A 44 5.99 10.41 7.57
C PRO A 44 6.31 8.94 7.87
N VAL A 45 5.41 8.05 7.48
CA VAL A 45 5.66 6.61 7.40
C VAL A 45 5.77 6.25 5.93
N THR A 46 6.92 5.74 5.53
CA THR A 46 7.16 5.29 4.16
C THR A 46 6.58 3.90 3.99
N VAL A 47 5.64 3.75 3.07
CA VAL A 47 5.07 2.47 2.67
C VAL A 47 5.79 1.99 1.42
N GLU A 48 6.33 0.79 1.44
CA GLU A 48 7.02 0.18 0.31
C GLU A 48 6.08 -0.73 -0.46
N THR A 49 6.08 -0.59 -1.78
CA THR A 49 5.19 -1.34 -2.67
C THR A 49 5.97 -2.07 -3.76
N SER A 50 5.40 -3.19 -4.21
CA SER A 50 5.96 -4.02 -5.29
C SER A 50 4.88 -4.53 -6.23
N SER A 51 5.29 -4.94 -7.41
CA SER A 51 4.40 -5.36 -8.47
C SER A 51 3.70 -6.64 -8.09
N TYR A 52 2.42 -6.69 -8.40
CA TYR A 52 1.56 -7.80 -8.12
C TYR A 52 0.73 -8.16 -9.35
N ILE A 53 0.70 -9.46 -9.64
CA ILE A 53 0.17 -10.00 -10.89
C ILE A 53 -1.37 -10.05 -10.92
N GLN A 54 -2.02 -9.95 -9.76
CA GLN A 54 -3.47 -9.94 -9.67
C GLN A 54 -4.00 -8.53 -9.44
N ASN A 55 -5.22 -8.29 -9.92
CA ASN A 55 -5.95 -7.05 -9.68
C ASN A 55 -6.22 -6.87 -8.18
N ILE A 56 -6.01 -5.67 -7.68
CA ILE A 56 -6.44 -5.22 -6.34
C ILE A 56 -7.53 -4.18 -6.57
N TYR A 57 -8.74 -4.44 -6.05
CA TYR A 57 -9.90 -3.57 -6.27
C TYR A 57 -10.06 -2.54 -5.15
N ASP A 58 -10.00 -2.99 -3.90
CA ASP A 58 -10.01 -2.15 -2.71
C ASP A 58 -8.70 -2.34 -1.94
N TYR A 59 -8.18 -1.23 -1.40
CA TYR A 59 -6.94 -1.26 -0.65
C TYR A 59 -6.91 -0.22 0.47
N TYR A 60 -6.91 -0.69 1.71
CA TYR A 60 -7.08 0.16 2.89
C TYR A 60 -6.06 -0.21 3.97
N MET A 61 -5.44 0.78 4.57
CA MET A 61 -4.40 0.58 5.58
C MET A 61 -4.75 1.32 6.87
N VAL A 62 -4.53 0.68 8.01
CA VAL A 62 -4.71 1.30 9.33
C VAL A 62 -3.43 1.17 10.12
N PHE A 63 -3.12 2.20 10.89
CA PHE A 63 -1.90 2.24 11.70
C PHE A 63 -2.22 2.16 13.18
N GLY A 64 -1.32 1.53 13.92
CA GLY A 64 -1.39 1.45 15.35
C GLY A 64 -0.02 1.45 16.01
N ILE A 65 -0.02 1.60 17.32
CA ILE A 65 1.16 1.56 18.16
C ILE A 65 0.97 0.52 19.25
N ALA A 66 2.01 -0.27 19.46
CA ALA A 66 2.03 -1.27 20.51
C ALA A 66 3.36 -1.21 21.27
N PRO A 67 3.36 -1.51 22.59
CA PRO A 67 4.61 -1.77 23.31
C PRO A 67 5.41 -2.90 22.65
N GLN A 68 6.74 -2.90 22.80
CA GLN A 68 7.57 -3.99 22.26
C GLN A 68 7.24 -5.38 22.83
N THR A 69 6.63 -5.43 24.01
CA THR A 69 6.18 -6.67 24.66
C THR A 69 4.86 -7.21 24.11
N PHE A 70 4.22 -6.51 23.18
CA PHE A 70 2.95 -6.94 22.60
C PHE A 70 3.17 -8.00 21.51
N ASN A 71 2.73 -9.22 21.79
CA ASN A 71 3.03 -10.41 20.98
C ASN A 71 1.90 -10.86 20.03
N ASP A 72 0.80 -10.11 19.95
CA ASP A 72 -0.31 -10.41 19.02
C ASP A 72 -0.05 -9.78 17.64
N SER A 73 -0.83 -10.13 16.63
CA SER A 73 -0.86 -9.58 15.27
C SER A 73 -1.64 -8.26 15.12
N GLY A 74 -2.43 -7.86 16.13
CA GLY A 74 -3.28 -6.67 16.08
C GLY A 74 -2.56 -5.32 16.22
N LEU A 75 -3.30 -4.22 16.05
CA LEU A 75 -2.75 -2.85 16.11
C LEU A 75 -2.45 -2.34 17.52
N HIS A 76 -3.02 -2.97 18.54
CA HIS A 76 -3.08 -2.47 19.92
C HIS A 76 -3.81 -1.11 20.03
N THR A 77 -3.09 0.02 19.99
CA THR A 77 -3.71 1.36 20.01
C THR A 77 -3.77 1.93 18.59
N LEU A 78 -4.97 2.28 18.12
CA LEU A 78 -5.17 2.86 16.79
C LEU A 78 -4.62 4.30 16.72
N LEU A 79 -3.87 4.63 15.66
CA LEU A 79 -3.24 5.94 15.45
C LEU A 79 -3.99 6.87 14.47
N GLY A 80 -5.27 6.61 14.20
CA GLY A 80 -6.12 7.50 13.39
C GLY A 80 -7.04 6.77 12.42
N LEU A 81 -7.64 7.54 11.52
CA LEU A 81 -8.47 7.03 10.43
C LEU A 81 -7.58 6.36 9.39
N GLY A 82 -8.06 5.24 8.84
CA GLY A 82 -7.27 4.48 7.87
C GLY A 82 -7.08 5.24 6.55
N TYR A 83 -6.03 4.83 5.85
CA TYR A 83 -5.58 5.38 4.58
C TYR A 83 -6.14 4.52 3.45
N ASP A 84 -6.91 5.13 2.55
CA ASP A 84 -7.42 4.48 1.34
C ASP A 84 -6.42 4.65 0.20
N LEU A 85 -5.77 3.56 -0.19
CA LEU A 85 -4.71 3.58 -1.21
C LEU A 85 -5.30 3.68 -2.62
N VAL A 86 -6.58 3.30 -2.81
CA VAL A 86 -7.27 3.40 -4.10
C VAL A 86 -7.71 4.82 -4.35
N ALA A 87 -8.37 5.45 -3.36
CA ALA A 87 -8.80 6.84 -3.43
C ALA A 87 -7.62 7.80 -3.60
N ASN A 88 -6.46 7.49 -3.01
CA ASN A 88 -5.24 8.29 -3.14
C ASN A 88 -4.39 7.94 -4.38
N ASN A 89 -4.85 7.03 -5.24
CA ASN A 89 -4.15 6.58 -6.46
C ASN A 89 -2.75 5.95 -6.22
N GLU A 90 -2.51 5.43 -5.02
CA GLU A 90 -1.24 4.82 -4.60
C GLU A 90 -1.11 3.34 -4.99
N TYR A 91 -2.23 2.71 -5.38
CA TYR A 91 -2.28 1.31 -5.85
C TYR A 91 -1.50 1.05 -7.16
N ASN A 92 -1.10 2.09 -7.88
CA ASN A 92 -0.34 2.01 -9.13
C ASN A 92 1.19 2.07 -8.95
N THR A 93 1.68 2.16 -7.70
CA THR A 93 3.11 2.23 -7.39
C THR A 93 3.79 0.85 -7.45
N ALA A 94 3.68 0.13 -8.57
CA ALA A 94 4.18 -1.25 -8.69
C ALA A 94 5.68 -1.42 -8.35
N HIS A 95 6.50 -0.37 -8.29
CA HIS A 95 7.88 -0.42 -7.82
C HIS A 95 8.27 0.88 -7.11
N GLY A 96 7.49 1.28 -6.10
CA GLY A 96 7.67 2.59 -5.48
C GLY A 96 7.55 2.57 -3.96
N SER A 97 7.45 3.78 -3.45
CA SER A 97 7.05 4.05 -2.10
C SER A 97 6.26 5.34 -2.06
N PHE A 98 5.42 5.46 -1.05
CA PHE A 98 4.68 6.68 -0.76
C PHE A 98 4.67 6.93 0.74
N ASN A 99 4.40 8.17 1.14
CA ASN A 99 4.42 8.57 2.53
C ASN A 99 3.01 8.74 3.06
N VAL A 100 2.74 8.15 4.22
CA VAL A 100 1.53 8.39 5.00
C VAL A 100 1.90 9.22 6.22
N SER A 101 1.21 10.34 6.41
CA SER A 101 1.38 11.19 7.58
C SER A 101 0.64 10.60 8.78
N ILE A 102 1.39 10.16 9.79
CA ILE A 102 0.87 9.59 11.03
C ILE A 102 1.22 10.49 12.20
N THR A 103 0.34 10.56 13.19
CA THR A 103 0.56 11.33 14.42
C THR A 103 0.33 10.43 15.61
N ILE A 104 1.30 10.36 16.51
CA ILE A 104 1.07 9.77 17.84
C ILE A 104 0.30 10.81 18.67
N PRO A 105 -0.80 10.42 19.33
CA PRO A 105 -1.58 11.34 20.18
C PRO A 105 -0.69 12.08 21.18
N SER A 106 -0.95 13.37 21.41
CA SER A 106 -0.16 14.21 22.32
C SER A 106 -0.24 13.78 23.78
N ASP A 107 -1.25 12.99 24.14
CA ASP A 107 -1.47 12.40 25.46
C ASP A 107 -0.77 11.03 25.64
N TYR A 108 0.02 10.59 24.66
CA TYR A 108 0.87 9.40 24.78
C TYR A 108 1.83 9.53 25.97
N ASN A 109 1.76 8.58 26.90
CA ASN A 109 2.50 8.63 28.15
C ASN A 109 3.68 7.66 28.11
N ILE A 110 4.87 8.20 27.81
CA ILE A 110 6.12 7.44 27.73
C ILE A 110 6.43 6.69 29.03
N THR A 111 6.03 7.21 30.20
CA THR A 111 6.31 6.56 31.49
C THR A 111 5.50 5.29 31.73
N THR A 112 4.28 5.22 31.19
CA THR A 112 3.39 4.06 31.36
C THR A 112 3.39 3.13 30.15
N GLN A 113 3.61 3.67 28.95
CA GLN A 113 3.54 2.93 27.68
C GLN A 113 4.92 2.57 27.11
N GLY A 114 5.99 3.17 27.64
CA GLY A 114 7.37 2.95 27.22
C GLY A 114 7.81 3.89 26.10
N SER A 115 9.12 4.08 25.95
CA SER A 115 9.69 4.83 24.83
C SER A 115 9.92 3.95 23.59
N ALA A 116 10.23 2.67 23.78
CA ALA A 116 10.44 1.73 22.68
C ALA A 116 9.11 1.05 22.28
N VAL A 117 8.64 1.36 21.08
CA VAL A 117 7.34 0.90 20.57
C VAL A 117 7.46 0.29 19.18
N ASN A 118 6.49 -0.55 18.85
CA ASN A 118 6.25 -1.01 17.49
C ASN A 118 5.17 -0.15 16.85
N LEU A 119 5.52 0.56 15.78
CA LEU A 119 4.56 1.07 14.83
C LEU A 119 4.08 -0.09 13.96
N ARG A 120 2.77 -0.27 13.85
CA ARG A 120 2.15 -1.38 13.14
C ARG A 120 1.19 -0.88 12.09
N ALA A 121 1.09 -1.63 10.99
CA ALA A 121 0.08 -1.40 9.97
C ALA A 121 -0.67 -2.70 9.66
N SER A 122 -1.99 -2.61 9.54
CA SER A 122 -2.82 -3.66 8.97
C SER A 122 -3.33 -3.21 7.63
N VAL A 123 -3.17 -4.06 6.62
CA VAL A 123 -3.53 -3.77 5.24
C VAL A 123 -4.63 -4.73 4.81
N PHE A 124 -5.78 -4.16 4.48
CA PHE A 124 -6.95 -4.86 3.97
C PHE A 124 -6.99 -4.70 2.45
N SER A 125 -7.11 -5.80 1.73
CA SER A 125 -7.19 -5.78 0.27
C SER A 125 -8.19 -6.79 -0.27
N THR A 126 -8.88 -6.44 -1.34
CA THR A 126 -9.67 -7.40 -2.13
C THR A 126 -8.90 -7.76 -3.40
N VAL A 127 -8.56 -9.04 -3.54
CA VAL A 127 -7.64 -9.52 -4.58
C VAL A 127 -8.35 -10.44 -5.59
N GLY A 128 -8.01 -10.27 -6.87
CA GLY A 128 -8.36 -11.20 -7.93
C GLY A 128 -9.84 -11.20 -8.30
N ALA A 129 -10.20 -11.96 -9.35
CA ALA A 129 -11.58 -12.01 -9.85
C ALA A 129 -12.59 -12.57 -8.81
N SER A 130 -12.10 -13.34 -7.83
CA SER A 130 -12.88 -13.86 -6.70
C SER A 130 -13.16 -12.82 -5.62
N GLN A 131 -12.51 -11.64 -5.66
CA GLN A 131 -12.62 -10.59 -4.63
C GLN A 131 -12.31 -11.10 -3.22
N GLU A 132 -11.29 -11.96 -3.10
CA GLU A 132 -10.90 -12.52 -1.81
C GLU A 132 -10.35 -11.41 -0.91
N ILE A 133 -10.78 -11.37 0.35
CA ILE A 133 -10.29 -10.40 1.34
C ILE A 133 -9.00 -10.94 1.95
N TRP A 134 -7.91 -10.20 1.78
CA TRP A 134 -6.64 -10.47 2.44
C TRP A 134 -6.39 -9.44 3.52
N VAL A 135 -5.80 -9.89 4.62
CA VAL A 135 -5.31 -9.03 5.70
C VAL A 135 -3.84 -9.32 5.91
N THR A 136 -3.00 -8.31 5.71
CA THR A 136 -1.54 -8.41 5.89
C THR A 136 -1.09 -7.45 6.99
N TYR A 137 -0.15 -7.87 7.82
CA TYR A 137 0.36 -7.09 8.94
C TYR A 137 1.82 -6.73 8.75
N TRP A 138 2.16 -5.50 9.10
CA TRP A 138 3.52 -4.98 9.07
C TRP A 138 3.85 -4.32 10.40
N ALA A 139 5.12 -4.37 10.81
CA ALA A 139 5.59 -3.70 12.01
C ALA A 139 7.02 -3.17 11.82
N THR A 140 7.30 -2.03 12.44
CA THR A 140 8.62 -1.44 12.50
C THR A 140 8.85 -0.79 13.87
N ASN A 141 10.11 -0.76 14.32
CA ASN A 141 10.47 -0.21 15.62
C ASN A 141 10.62 1.30 15.55
N VAL A 142 10.07 2.00 16.53
CA VAL A 142 10.17 3.45 16.69
C VAL A 142 10.44 3.79 18.15
N THR A 143 11.21 4.85 18.40
CA THR A 143 11.41 5.38 19.75
C THR A 143 10.61 6.67 19.93
N VAL A 144 9.76 6.71 20.94
CA VAL A 144 9.02 7.92 21.34
C VAL A 144 9.87 8.72 22.33
N VAL A 145 10.10 10.00 22.02
CA VAL A 145 10.91 10.95 22.81
C VAL A 145 10.17 12.22 23.16
#